data_AF-A0A6I4TDI4-F1
#
_entry.id   AF-A0A6I4TDI4-F1
#
_cell.length_a   1.000
_cell.length_b   1.000
_cell.length_c   1.000
_cell.angle_alpha   90.00
_cell.angle_beta   90.00
_cell.angle_gamma   90.00
#
_symmetry.space_group_name_H-M   'P 1'
#
loop_
_entity.id
_entity.type
_entity.pdbx_description
1 polymer ?
#
loop_
_entity_poly.entity_id
_entity_poly.type
_entity_poly.pdbx_seq_one_letter_code
_entity_poly.pdbx_strand_id
1 'polypeptide(L)'
;MRQCRGLRLIAARVLAGALFLCAVPARAGVAEDRAALHALQAEDLRLQSIGWRLATGNAPFCNPAPPAIGLLLQDMANYSQPAAMRAAAGIAGDMAVGAVVPGSPAAAAGMAANDEILSIADRPISALPAARPGDWRRLANLHDAVDAALARDGAVTVAWRDAGGTVHDARVTGVPACYTRFELLSSGGRASADGKRVVIGRDFSGLGMEEPEMAAALAHELAHNLLAHRAWLRKEGRTVGNIRQTEREADRLMPWLLANAGYDPAAAARFFRQWGPRHGGWIFRARTHDGWDERAEFVTAELPKIAAMRAAGGMADWRTGFARTATKR
;
A
#
# COMPACT_ATOMS: atom_id res chain seq x y z
N MET A 1 -94.33 11.96 -29.67
CA MET A 1 -95.14 11.27 -28.63
C MET A 1 -94.50 9.93 -28.32
N ARG A 2 -94.49 9.54 -27.03
CA ARG A 2 -93.95 8.30 -26.39
C ARG A 2 -92.43 8.33 -26.13
N GLN A 3 -92.00 8.63 -24.90
CA GLN A 3 -91.84 7.73 -23.73
C GLN A 3 -90.79 6.63 -23.94
N CYS A 4 -89.69 6.63 -23.16
CA CYS A 4 -89.52 5.82 -21.94
C CYS A 4 -88.03 5.61 -21.57
N ARG A 5 -87.74 5.74 -20.26
CA ARG A 5 -86.92 4.87 -19.37
C ARG A 5 -85.55 4.36 -19.87
N GLY A 6 -84.46 4.35 -19.10
CA GLY A 6 -84.23 4.59 -17.68
C GLY A 6 -82.84 4.03 -17.25
N LEU A 7 -82.58 4.12 -15.94
CA LEU A 7 -81.60 3.39 -15.11
C LEU A 7 -80.07 3.53 -15.37
N ARG A 8 -79.48 4.44 -14.58
CA ARG A 8 -78.37 4.26 -13.61
C ARG A 8 -77.31 3.16 -13.87
N LEU A 9 -76.05 3.60 -13.96
CA LEU A 9 -74.92 2.95 -13.29
C LEU A 9 -74.00 4.02 -12.68
N ILE A 10 -73.91 4.01 -11.34
CA ILE A 10 -72.97 4.82 -10.56
C ILE A 10 -71.69 3.99 -10.48
N ALA A 11 -70.64 4.41 -11.20
CA ALA A 11 -69.30 3.86 -11.04
C ALA A 11 -68.54 4.73 -10.02
N ALA A 12 -68.42 4.25 -8.78
CA ALA A 12 -67.56 4.85 -7.77
C ALA A 12 -66.10 4.60 -8.13
N ARG A 13 -65.38 5.66 -8.51
CA ARG A 13 -63.92 5.63 -8.70
C ARG A 13 -63.25 5.73 -7.33
N VAL A 14 -62.72 4.62 -6.82
CA VAL A 14 -61.77 4.62 -5.71
C VAL A 14 -60.40 5.01 -6.28
N LEU A 15 -59.96 6.22 -5.95
CA LEU A 15 -58.64 6.73 -6.30
C LEU A 15 -57.62 6.14 -5.31
N ALA A 16 -56.90 5.09 -5.71
CA ALA A 16 -55.77 4.58 -4.94
C ALA A 16 -54.58 5.54 -5.12
N GLY A 17 -54.36 6.42 -4.14
CA GLY A 17 -53.18 7.27 -4.07
C GLY A 17 -51.95 6.42 -3.76
N ALA A 18 -51.09 6.19 -4.76
CA ALA A 18 -49.78 5.61 -4.55
C ALA A 18 -48.88 6.66 -3.86
N LEU A 19 -48.65 6.52 -2.55
CA LEU A 19 -47.56 7.21 -1.87
C LEU A 19 -46.23 6.65 -2.40
N PHE A 20 -45.59 7.39 -3.29
CA PHE A 20 -44.16 7.24 -3.53
C PHE A 20 -43.41 7.73 -2.28
N LEU A 21 -43.03 6.80 -1.41
CA LEU A 21 -41.96 7.06 -0.44
C LEU A 21 -40.67 7.26 -1.22
N CYS A 22 -40.29 8.52 -1.43
CA CYS A 22 -38.93 8.87 -1.80
C CYS A 22 -38.01 8.40 -0.67
N ALA A 23 -37.39 7.23 -0.83
CA ALA A 23 -36.28 6.81 0.01
C ALA A 23 -35.12 7.77 -0.24
N VAL A 24 -34.98 8.78 0.62
CA VAL A 24 -33.77 9.60 0.66
C VAL A 24 -32.63 8.67 1.05
N PRO A 25 -31.54 8.56 0.26
CA PRO A 25 -30.41 7.74 0.67
C PRO A 25 -29.91 8.26 2.02
N ALA A 26 -29.94 7.39 3.03
CA ALA A 26 -29.41 7.71 4.34
C ALA A 26 -27.93 8.08 4.17
N ARG A 27 -27.59 9.34 4.47
CA ARG A 27 -26.20 9.77 4.56
C ARG A 27 -25.58 8.95 5.70
N ALA A 28 -24.55 8.16 5.42
CA ALA A 28 -23.81 7.44 6.44
C ALA A 28 -23.48 8.40 7.60
N GLY A 29 -23.67 7.95 8.83
CA GLY A 29 -23.39 8.79 10.00
C GLY A 29 -21.89 9.02 10.17
N VAL A 30 -21.47 10.11 10.81
CA VAL A 30 -20.04 10.38 11.10
C VAL A 30 -19.37 9.20 11.83
N ALA A 31 -20.11 8.47 12.67
CA ALA A 31 -19.61 7.27 13.34
C ALA A 31 -19.35 6.10 12.37
N GLU A 32 -20.19 5.93 11.35
CA GLU A 32 -20.02 4.91 10.31
C GLU A 32 -18.84 5.27 9.40
N ASP A 33 -18.76 6.53 8.97
CA ASP A 33 -17.62 7.05 8.20
C ASP A 33 -16.31 6.91 8.97
N ARG A 34 -16.32 7.18 10.28
CA ARG A 34 -15.17 6.96 11.17
C ARG A 34 -14.79 5.48 11.23
N ALA A 35 -15.75 4.58 11.44
CA ALA A 35 -15.47 3.15 11.45
C ALA A 35 -14.86 2.68 10.12
N ALA A 36 -15.38 3.15 8.98
CA ALA A 36 -14.86 2.84 7.65
C ALA A 36 -13.44 3.38 7.44
N LEU A 37 -13.17 4.63 7.87
CA LEU A 37 -11.84 5.22 7.82
C LEU A 37 -10.84 4.44 8.68
N HIS A 38 -11.23 4.05 9.91
CA HIS A 38 -10.38 3.24 10.79
C HIS A 38 -10.07 1.87 10.19
N ALA A 39 -11.04 1.22 9.53
CA ALA A 39 -10.81 -0.06 8.84
C ALA A 39 -9.78 0.09 7.71
N LEU A 40 -9.90 1.15 6.90
CA LEU A 40 -8.92 1.46 5.86
C LEU A 40 -7.53 1.73 6.45
N GLN A 41 -7.45 2.54 7.50
CA GLN A 41 -6.18 2.83 8.18
C GLN A 41 -5.54 1.58 8.78
N ALA A 42 -6.33 0.59 9.22
CA ALA A 42 -5.81 -0.69 9.69
C ALA A 42 -5.19 -1.52 8.56
N GLU A 43 -5.81 -1.54 7.37
CA GLU A 43 -5.23 -2.17 6.17
C GLU A 43 -3.93 -1.49 5.75
N ASP A 44 -3.92 -0.16 5.70
CA ASP A 44 -2.74 0.64 5.41
C ASP A 44 -1.64 0.39 6.44
N LEU A 45 -1.95 0.44 7.74
CA LEU A 45 -0.99 0.20 8.81
C LEU A 45 -0.34 -1.17 8.71
N ARG A 46 -1.12 -2.21 8.37
CA ARG A 46 -0.59 -3.56 8.17
C ARG A 46 0.39 -3.61 7.00
N LEU A 47 0.01 -3.03 5.85
CA LEU A 47 0.89 -2.90 4.69
C LEU A 47 2.18 -2.13 5.04
N GLN A 48 2.05 -0.96 5.68
CA GLN A 48 3.18 -0.12 6.07
C GLN A 48 4.10 -0.84 7.05
N SER A 49 3.56 -1.59 8.01
CA SER A 49 4.36 -2.30 9.03
C SER A 49 5.21 -3.41 8.41
N ILE A 50 4.64 -4.19 7.48
CA ILE A 50 5.39 -5.22 6.76
C ILE A 50 6.43 -4.59 5.83
N GLY A 51 6.02 -3.58 5.07
CA GLY A 51 6.90 -2.82 4.19
C GLY A 51 8.08 -2.17 4.92
N TRP A 52 7.83 -1.61 6.11
CA TRP A 52 8.84 -1.03 6.98
C TRP A 52 9.88 -2.05 7.42
N ARG A 53 9.44 -3.23 7.89
CA ARG A 53 10.35 -4.33 8.27
C ARG A 53 11.21 -4.78 7.09
N LEU A 54 10.61 -4.91 5.91
CA LEU A 54 11.33 -5.26 4.67
C LEU A 54 12.35 -4.19 4.28
N ALA A 55 11.95 -2.92 4.26
CA ALA A 55 12.80 -1.82 3.82
C ALA A 55 13.95 -1.52 4.79
N THR A 56 13.69 -1.49 6.10
CA THR A 56 14.71 -1.20 7.12
C THR A 56 15.62 -2.40 7.37
N GLY A 57 15.08 -3.62 7.43
CA GLY A 57 15.86 -4.84 7.60
C GLY A 57 16.88 -5.07 6.48
N ASN A 58 16.55 -4.65 5.25
CA ASN A 58 17.44 -4.78 4.09
C ASN A 58 18.29 -3.53 3.80
N ALA A 59 18.13 -2.45 4.57
CA ALA A 59 18.84 -1.19 4.35
C ALA A 59 20.38 -1.32 4.25
N PRO A 60 21.07 -2.17 5.05
CA PRO A 60 22.53 -2.35 4.95
C PRO A 60 23.02 -2.83 3.57
N PHE A 61 22.12 -3.38 2.76
CA PHE A 61 22.39 -3.95 1.45
C PHE A 61 21.90 -3.06 0.30
N CYS A 62 21.16 -2.00 0.60
CA CYS A 62 20.62 -1.06 -0.37
C CYS A 62 21.61 0.09 -0.63
N ASN A 63 21.73 0.49 -1.90
CA ASN A 63 22.52 1.65 -2.30
C ASN A 63 21.78 2.45 -3.39
N PRO A 64 21.25 3.65 -3.10
CA PRO A 64 21.28 4.31 -1.78
C PRO A 64 20.28 3.69 -0.78
N ALA A 65 20.49 3.97 0.51
CA ALA A 65 19.56 3.65 1.61
C ALA A 65 19.16 4.95 2.35
N PRO A 66 18.38 5.84 1.70
CA PRO A 66 18.02 7.11 2.30
C PRO A 66 17.20 6.91 3.60
N PRO A 67 17.25 7.85 4.55
CA PRO A 67 16.49 7.74 5.78
C PRO A 67 14.98 7.78 5.54
N ALA A 68 14.23 7.02 6.34
CA ALA A 68 12.77 6.99 6.37
C ALA A 68 12.27 7.11 7.82
N ILE A 69 11.01 7.54 8.00
CA ILE A 69 10.42 7.81 9.34
C ILE A 69 9.21 6.94 9.70
N GLY A 70 8.69 6.12 8.79
CA GLY A 70 7.57 5.20 9.06
C GLY A 70 6.21 5.91 9.18
N LEU A 71 6.03 7.00 8.43
CA LEU A 71 4.84 7.84 8.40
C LEU A 71 4.10 7.68 7.08
N LEU A 72 2.82 7.34 7.13
CA LEU A 72 1.89 7.45 6.01
C LEU A 72 1.00 8.68 6.20
N LEU A 73 0.85 9.46 5.13
CA LEU A 73 -0.01 10.64 5.12
C LEU A 73 -1.25 10.32 4.30
N GLN A 74 -2.34 10.98 4.66
CA GLN A 74 -3.61 10.87 3.99
C GLN A 74 -4.13 12.27 3.64
N ASP A 75 -4.72 12.39 2.47
CA ASP A 75 -5.36 13.60 1.98
C ASP A 75 -6.88 13.37 1.86
N MET A 76 -7.68 14.07 2.67
CA MET A 76 -9.14 13.95 2.65
C MET A 76 -9.74 14.37 1.32
N ALA A 77 -9.06 15.21 0.53
CA ALA A 77 -9.51 15.56 -0.82
C ALA A 77 -9.40 14.37 -1.80
N ASN A 78 -8.68 13.29 -1.48
CA ASN A 78 -8.65 12.10 -2.35
C ASN A 78 -9.92 11.23 -2.22
N TYR A 79 -10.79 11.52 -1.26
CA TYR A 79 -12.04 10.80 -1.07
C TYR A 79 -13.19 11.43 -1.88
N SER A 80 -14.21 10.62 -2.19
CA SER A 80 -15.41 11.09 -2.88
C SER A 80 -16.23 12.07 -2.03
N GLN A 81 -16.11 12.00 -0.70
CA GLN A 81 -16.78 12.89 0.25
C GLN A 81 -15.77 13.53 1.23
N PRO A 82 -14.95 14.51 0.79
CA PRO A 82 -13.87 15.06 1.63
C PRO A 82 -14.36 15.64 2.97
N ALA A 83 -15.50 16.32 2.99
CA ALA A 83 -16.07 16.89 4.22
C ALA A 83 -16.47 15.82 5.24
N ALA A 84 -17.01 14.69 4.78
CA ALA A 84 -17.36 13.57 5.64
C ALA A 84 -16.10 12.94 6.24
N MET A 85 -15.05 12.77 5.44
CA MET A 85 -13.78 12.18 5.89
C MET A 85 -13.01 13.09 6.85
N ARG A 86 -13.08 14.42 6.69
CA ARG A 86 -12.57 15.37 7.70
C ARG A 86 -13.30 15.22 9.03
N ALA A 87 -14.64 15.13 9.01
CA ALA A 87 -15.43 14.91 10.23
C ALA A 87 -15.16 13.53 10.87
N ALA A 88 -14.97 12.50 10.05
CA ALA A 88 -14.62 11.15 10.49
C ALA A 88 -13.24 11.11 11.18
N ALA A 89 -12.24 11.76 10.60
CA ALA A 89 -10.90 11.91 11.18
C ALA A 89 -10.89 12.84 12.41
N GLY A 90 -11.82 13.80 12.48
CA GLY A 90 -11.84 14.81 13.54
C GLY A 90 -10.87 15.97 13.30
N ILE A 91 -10.59 16.29 12.04
CA ILE A 91 -9.63 17.34 11.64
C ILE A 91 -10.33 18.50 10.93
N ALA A 92 -9.71 19.68 10.92
CA ALA A 92 -10.25 20.85 10.22
C ALA A 92 -9.79 20.93 8.76
N GLY A 93 -8.49 20.72 8.51
CA GLY A 93 -7.87 20.69 7.19
C GLY A 93 -8.02 19.36 6.46
N ASP A 94 -7.28 19.21 5.36
CA ASP A 94 -7.33 17.99 4.52
C ASP A 94 -6.24 16.97 4.82
N MET A 95 -5.14 17.38 5.46
CA MET A 95 -3.97 16.50 5.64
C MET A 95 -3.99 15.88 7.02
N ALA A 96 -3.92 14.56 7.07
CA ALA A 96 -3.79 13.82 8.30
C ALA A 96 -2.70 12.77 8.21
N VAL A 97 -2.27 12.31 9.37
CA VAL A 97 -1.59 11.02 9.51
C VAL A 97 -2.57 9.90 9.17
N GLY A 98 -2.25 9.12 8.14
CA GLY A 98 -3.02 7.93 7.76
C GLY A 98 -2.64 6.71 8.61
N ALA A 99 -1.33 6.49 8.78
CA ALA A 99 -0.80 5.42 9.61
C ALA A 99 0.59 5.78 10.14
N VAL A 100 0.94 5.26 11.31
CA VAL A 100 2.28 5.38 11.91
C VAL A 100 2.75 3.98 12.27
N VAL A 101 3.90 3.58 11.72
CA VAL A 101 4.44 2.24 11.98
C VAL A 101 4.95 2.17 13.43
N PRO A 102 4.55 1.18 14.24
CA PRO A 102 5.06 1.03 15.60
C PRO A 102 6.59 0.89 15.63
N GLY A 103 7.24 1.57 16.58
CA GLY A 103 8.71 1.56 16.71
C GLY A 103 9.45 2.37 15.64
N SER A 104 8.75 3.07 14.75
CA SER A 104 9.36 3.99 13.78
C SER A 104 9.70 5.36 14.40
N PRO A 105 10.54 6.17 13.74
CA PRO A 105 10.80 7.54 14.17
C PRO A 105 9.55 8.42 14.31
N ALA A 106 8.54 8.25 13.45
CA ALA A 106 7.28 8.97 13.57
C ALA A 106 6.48 8.57 14.82
N ALA A 107 6.49 7.27 15.17
CA ALA A 107 5.90 6.81 16.43
C ALA A 107 6.65 7.36 17.64
N ALA A 108 7.98 7.39 17.60
CA ALA A 108 8.81 7.95 18.66
C ALA A 108 8.59 9.46 18.85
N ALA A 109 8.20 10.17 17.80
CA ALA A 109 7.79 11.58 17.85
C ALA A 109 6.39 11.79 18.46
N GLY A 110 5.62 10.72 18.70
CA GLY A 110 4.29 10.79 19.29
C GLY A 110 3.15 11.00 18.29
N MET A 111 3.40 10.87 16.99
CA MET A 111 2.34 10.95 15.97
C MET A 111 1.40 9.74 16.04
N ALA A 112 0.13 9.98 15.78
CA ALA A 112 -0.91 8.96 15.73
C ALA A 112 -1.83 9.16 14.51
N ALA A 113 -2.54 8.09 14.11
CA ALA A 113 -3.52 8.18 13.04
C ALA A 113 -4.58 9.25 13.35
N ASN A 114 -4.96 10.00 12.32
CA ASN A 114 -5.87 11.16 12.36
C ASN A 114 -5.33 12.44 13.03
N ASP A 115 -4.05 12.48 13.43
CA ASP A 115 -3.40 13.76 13.72
C ASP A 115 -3.42 14.66 12.48
N GLU A 116 -3.84 15.91 12.64
CA GLU A 116 -3.92 16.88 11.55
C GLU A 116 -2.53 17.46 11.26
N ILE A 117 -2.05 17.32 10.03
CA ILE A 117 -0.75 17.86 9.63
C ILE A 117 -0.88 19.35 9.32
N LEU A 118 -0.05 20.15 9.98
CA LEU A 118 -0.01 21.61 9.84
C LEU A 118 1.13 22.06 8.93
N SER A 119 2.28 21.40 9.00
CA SER A 119 3.44 21.65 8.12
C SER A 119 4.32 20.41 7.96
N ILE A 120 5.03 20.35 6.84
CA ILE A 120 6.07 19.34 6.56
C ILE A 120 7.25 20.04 5.88
N ALA A 121 8.47 19.75 6.36
CA ALA A 121 9.70 20.36 5.85
C ALA A 121 9.59 21.89 5.77
N ASP A 122 9.10 22.49 6.86
CA ASP A 122 8.86 23.93 7.03
C ASP A 122 7.87 24.56 6.04
N ARG A 123 7.17 23.72 5.25
CA ARG A 123 6.12 24.15 4.33
C ARG A 123 4.75 23.96 5.00
N PRO A 124 4.00 25.04 5.26
CA PRO A 124 2.66 24.92 5.83
C PRO A 124 1.71 24.26 4.83
N ILE A 125 0.85 23.36 5.31
CA ILE A 125 -0.14 22.67 4.50
C ILE A 125 -1.15 23.67 3.89
N SER A 126 -1.43 24.76 4.59
CA SER A 126 -2.30 25.84 4.09
C SER A 126 -1.77 26.56 2.84
N ALA A 127 -0.47 26.45 2.54
CA ALA A 127 0.12 26.98 1.32
C ALA A 127 0.08 26.00 0.14
N LEU A 128 -0.38 24.77 0.35
CA LEU A 128 -0.57 23.82 -0.74
C LEU A 128 -1.78 24.23 -1.60
N PRO A 129 -1.72 24.07 -2.92
CA PRO A 129 -2.87 24.34 -3.78
C PRO A 129 -4.05 23.46 -3.38
N ALA A 130 -5.26 23.98 -3.56
CA ALA A 130 -6.47 23.18 -3.42
C ALA A 130 -6.43 22.00 -4.41
N ALA A 131 -6.66 20.79 -3.91
CA ALA A 131 -6.82 19.61 -4.74
C ALA A 131 -8.29 19.47 -5.16
N ARG A 132 -8.51 18.97 -6.38
CA ARG A 132 -9.84 18.46 -6.76
C ARG A 132 -10.03 17.07 -6.13
N PRO A 133 -11.29 16.63 -5.93
CA PRO A 133 -11.57 15.26 -5.52
C PRO A 133 -10.80 14.24 -6.37
N GLY A 134 -9.98 13.41 -5.71
CA GLY A 134 -9.16 12.38 -6.36
C GLY A 134 -7.82 12.84 -6.95
N ASP A 135 -7.39 14.08 -6.72
CA ASP A 135 -6.06 14.55 -7.15
C ASP A 135 -4.93 14.03 -6.25
N TRP A 136 -4.51 12.79 -6.52
CA TRP A 136 -3.42 12.10 -5.82
C TRP A 136 -2.06 12.84 -5.87
N ARG A 137 -1.87 13.78 -6.80
CA ARG A 137 -0.58 14.47 -6.99
C ARG A 137 -0.22 15.34 -5.79
N ARG A 138 -1.21 15.92 -5.11
CA ARG A 138 -0.97 16.76 -3.92
C ARG A 138 -0.32 15.93 -2.81
N LEU A 139 -0.89 14.76 -2.52
CA LEU A 139 -0.36 13.82 -1.53
C LEU A 139 1.01 13.28 -1.95
N ALA A 140 1.16 12.85 -3.20
CA ALA A 140 2.43 12.34 -3.72
C ALA A 140 3.56 13.40 -3.61
N ASN A 141 3.30 14.65 -3.97
CA ASN A 141 4.25 15.75 -3.84
C ASN A 141 4.61 16.07 -2.38
N LEU A 142 3.69 15.80 -1.45
CA LEU A 142 3.93 16.00 -0.02
C LEU A 142 4.87 14.91 0.51
N HIS A 143 4.63 13.65 0.16
CA HIS A 143 5.56 12.56 0.47
C HIS A 143 6.93 12.77 -0.21
N ASP A 144 6.97 13.26 -1.44
CA ASP A 144 8.23 13.59 -2.12
C ASP A 144 9.03 14.67 -1.39
N ALA A 145 8.35 15.62 -0.74
CA ALA A 145 9.02 16.61 0.11
C ALA A 145 9.57 16.00 1.41
N VAL A 146 8.87 15.02 2.01
CA VAL A 146 9.39 14.24 3.15
C VAL A 146 10.67 13.51 2.74
N ASP A 147 10.62 12.75 1.65
CA ASP A 147 11.79 11.99 1.17
C ASP A 147 12.95 12.91 0.79
N ALA A 148 12.68 14.05 0.17
CA ALA A 148 13.72 15.02 -0.18
C ALA A 148 14.37 15.64 1.07
N ALA A 149 13.60 15.96 2.11
CA ALA A 149 14.14 16.47 3.37
C ALA A 149 15.00 15.41 4.06
N LEU A 150 14.53 14.17 4.13
CA LEU A 150 15.25 13.05 4.74
C LEU A 150 16.53 12.70 3.98
N ALA A 151 16.49 12.67 2.65
CA ALA A 151 17.65 12.39 1.82
C ALA A 151 18.73 13.49 1.95
N ARG A 152 18.32 14.73 2.18
CA ARG A 152 19.23 15.88 2.25
C ARG A 152 19.80 16.11 3.65
N ASP A 153 18.97 16.00 4.69
CA ASP A 153 19.33 16.41 6.05
C ASP A 153 19.30 15.25 7.07
N GLY A 154 18.87 14.06 6.67
CA GLY A 154 18.66 12.92 7.56
C GLY A 154 17.43 13.05 8.49
N ALA A 155 16.69 14.15 8.39
CA ALA A 155 15.54 14.44 9.24
C ALA A 155 14.52 15.31 8.49
N VAL A 156 13.29 15.33 8.99
CA VAL A 156 12.21 16.20 8.50
C VAL A 156 11.49 16.87 9.67
N THR A 157 11.24 18.18 9.57
CA THR A 157 10.39 18.90 10.52
C THR A 157 8.93 18.66 10.18
N VAL A 158 8.11 18.28 11.17
CA VAL A 158 6.67 18.07 11.02
C VAL A 158 5.96 18.75 12.18
N ALA A 159 4.99 19.59 11.87
CA ALA A 159 4.05 20.12 12.86
C ALA A 159 2.68 19.48 12.66
N TRP A 160 2.06 19.04 13.76
CA TRP A 160 0.75 18.40 13.74
C TRP A 160 -0.11 18.83 14.92
N ARG A 161 -1.42 18.65 14.80
CA ARG A 161 -2.39 18.83 15.87
C ARG A 161 -2.97 17.48 16.24
N ASP A 162 -2.87 17.12 17.51
CA ASP A 162 -3.44 15.87 18.01
C ASP A 162 -4.97 15.94 18.13
N ALA A 163 -5.60 14.80 18.42
CA ALA A 163 -7.04 14.70 18.63
C ALA A 163 -7.57 15.56 19.81
N GLY A 164 -6.70 15.94 20.75
CA GLY A 164 -7.02 16.85 21.86
C GLY A 164 -6.90 18.34 21.49
N GLY A 165 -6.40 18.65 20.29
CA GLY A 165 -6.19 20.02 19.80
C GLY A 165 -4.80 20.59 20.13
N THR A 166 -3.92 19.83 20.79
CA THR A 166 -2.56 20.29 21.11
C THR A 166 -1.73 20.31 19.84
N VAL A 167 -0.99 21.40 19.63
CA VAL A 167 -0.06 21.52 18.51
C VAL A 167 1.32 21.06 18.95
N HIS A 168 1.87 20.12 18.19
CA HIS A 168 3.21 19.59 18.31
C HIS A 168 4.06 20.03 17.12
N ASP A 169 5.36 20.17 17.33
CA ASP A 169 6.34 20.44 16.29
C ASP A 169 7.61 19.67 16.63
N ALA A 170 8.05 18.80 15.72
CA ALA A 170 9.22 17.96 15.94
C ALA A 170 10.08 17.83 14.70
N ARG A 171 11.40 17.87 14.91
CA ARG A 171 12.38 17.40 13.93
C ARG A 171 12.56 15.90 14.09
N VAL A 172 12.03 15.14 13.13
CA VAL A 172 12.03 13.67 13.14
C VAL A 172 13.24 13.16 12.36
N THR A 173 14.23 12.60 13.06
CA THR A 173 15.40 11.96 12.44
C THR A 173 15.04 10.58 11.88
N GLY A 174 15.31 10.36 10.60
CA GLY A 174 15.03 9.08 9.93
C GLY A 174 16.08 8.01 10.24
N VAL A 175 15.72 6.77 9.93
CA VAL A 175 16.63 5.62 9.94
C VAL A 175 16.83 5.08 8.53
N PRO A 176 18.00 4.51 8.18
CA PRO A 176 18.23 3.98 6.84
C PRO A 176 17.16 2.96 6.42
N ALA A 177 16.63 3.13 5.21
CA ALA A 177 15.68 2.21 4.59
C ALA A 177 16.01 2.04 3.10
N CYS A 178 15.73 0.87 2.55
CA CYS A 178 15.72 0.71 1.11
C CYS A 178 14.71 1.68 0.48
N TYR A 179 15.10 2.37 -0.59
CA TYR A 179 14.24 3.35 -1.24
C TYR A 179 13.05 2.69 -1.96
N THR A 180 11.96 2.49 -1.22
CA THR A 180 10.65 2.19 -1.78
C THR A 180 9.55 2.64 -0.83
N ARG A 181 8.42 3.11 -1.37
CA ARG A 181 7.18 3.29 -0.60
C ARG A 181 6.21 2.15 -0.86
N PHE A 182 5.40 1.82 0.12
CA PHE A 182 4.33 0.84 0.00
C PHE A 182 3.00 1.61 -0.04
N GLU A 183 2.16 1.36 -1.04
CA GLU A 183 0.89 2.09 -1.22
C GLU A 183 -0.26 1.12 -1.50
N LEU A 184 -1.38 1.34 -0.81
CA LEU A 184 -2.63 0.64 -1.07
C LEU A 184 -3.50 1.49 -2.03
N LEU A 185 -3.87 0.95 -3.18
CA LEU A 185 -4.82 1.59 -4.09
C LEU A 185 -6.25 1.32 -3.63
N SER A 186 -7.13 2.27 -3.92
CA SER A 186 -8.55 2.16 -3.60
C SER A 186 -9.29 1.02 -4.30
N SER A 187 -8.71 0.45 -5.37
CA SER A 187 -9.28 -0.65 -6.15
C SER A 187 -8.20 -1.42 -6.92
N GLY A 188 -8.55 -2.62 -7.41
CA GLY A 188 -7.71 -3.43 -8.28
C GLY A 188 -7.13 -4.67 -7.58
N GLY A 189 -6.89 -5.73 -8.35
CA GLY A 189 -6.51 -7.05 -7.81
C GLY A 189 -5.05 -7.43 -7.95
N ARG A 190 -4.13 -6.47 -8.15
CA ARG A 190 -2.71 -6.75 -8.44
C ARG A 190 -1.77 -6.04 -7.48
N ALA A 191 -0.64 -6.67 -7.21
CA ALA A 191 0.57 -6.02 -6.69
C ALA A 191 1.50 -5.66 -7.86
N SER A 192 2.24 -4.56 -7.75
CA SER A 192 3.13 -4.08 -8.80
C SER A 192 4.21 -3.15 -8.26
N ALA A 193 5.41 -3.24 -8.82
CA ALA A 193 6.53 -2.36 -8.53
C ALA A 193 6.83 -1.38 -9.71
N ASP A 194 6.98 -0.09 -9.44
CA ASP A 194 7.21 0.94 -10.47
C ASP A 194 8.65 1.49 -10.54
N GLY A 195 9.55 0.97 -9.71
CA GLY A 195 10.93 1.45 -9.55
C GLY A 195 11.11 2.42 -8.39
N LYS A 196 10.02 2.94 -7.81
CA LYS A 196 10.04 3.80 -6.61
C LYS A 196 9.05 3.33 -5.55
N ARG A 197 7.98 2.66 -5.96
CA ARG A 197 6.89 2.23 -5.10
C ARG A 197 6.57 0.76 -5.34
N VAL A 198 6.11 0.11 -4.29
CA VAL A 198 5.34 -1.13 -4.31
C VAL A 198 3.89 -0.73 -4.09
N VAL A 199 3.05 -1.02 -5.08
CA VAL A 199 1.65 -0.63 -5.09
C VAL A 199 0.80 -1.88 -5.07
N ILE A 200 -0.12 -1.99 -4.13
CA ILE A 200 -1.07 -3.10 -4.02
C ILE A 200 -2.48 -2.57 -4.19
N GLY A 201 -3.26 -3.18 -5.07
CA GLY A 201 -4.69 -2.90 -5.12
C GLY A 201 -5.46 -3.60 -3.98
N ARG A 202 -6.48 -2.94 -3.44
CA ARG A 202 -7.29 -3.43 -2.30
C ARG A 202 -7.96 -4.80 -2.53
N ASP A 203 -8.21 -5.17 -3.78
CA ASP A 203 -8.80 -6.47 -4.13
C ASP A 203 -7.74 -7.57 -4.34
N PHE A 204 -6.46 -7.27 -4.07
CA PHE A 204 -5.39 -8.26 -4.19
C PHE A 204 -5.56 -9.36 -3.14
N SER A 205 -5.80 -10.59 -3.59
CA SER A 205 -6.09 -11.72 -2.71
C SER A 205 -4.95 -12.07 -1.74
N GLY A 206 -3.71 -11.64 -2.03
CA GLY A 206 -2.59 -11.78 -1.11
C GLY A 206 -2.68 -10.89 0.14
N LEU A 207 -3.51 -9.83 0.14
CA LEU A 207 -3.79 -9.04 1.33
C LEU A 207 -4.51 -9.86 2.40
N GLY A 208 -5.29 -10.87 2.03
CA GLY A 208 -6.00 -11.72 2.99
C GLY A 208 -5.16 -12.86 3.59
N MET A 209 -3.89 -13.01 3.18
CA MET A 209 -3.01 -14.06 3.70
C MET A 209 -2.44 -13.70 5.05
N GLU A 210 -1.88 -14.68 5.77
CA GLU A 210 -1.10 -14.45 6.99
C GLU A 210 0.10 -13.53 6.74
N GLU A 211 0.56 -12.83 7.78
CA GLU A 211 1.61 -11.80 7.66
C GLU A 211 2.89 -12.29 6.96
N PRO A 212 3.48 -13.47 7.28
CA PRO A 212 4.70 -13.92 6.61
C PRO A 212 4.52 -14.15 5.10
N GLU A 213 3.38 -14.67 4.67
CA GLU A 213 3.05 -14.89 3.26
C GLU A 213 2.71 -13.57 2.55
N MET A 214 2.04 -12.63 3.22
CA MET A 214 1.87 -11.26 2.70
C MET A 214 3.23 -10.55 2.56
N ALA A 215 4.12 -10.73 3.54
CA ALA A 215 5.49 -10.24 3.48
C ALA A 215 6.28 -10.85 2.31
N ALA A 216 6.03 -12.12 2.00
CA ALA A 216 6.63 -12.77 0.83
C ALA A 216 6.18 -12.12 -0.49
N ALA A 217 4.88 -11.84 -0.64
CA ALA A 217 4.36 -11.12 -1.80
C ALA A 217 4.99 -9.73 -1.93
N LEU A 218 5.11 -9.01 -0.81
CA LEU A 218 5.77 -7.69 -0.77
C LEU A 218 7.27 -7.76 -1.05
N ALA A 219 7.95 -8.81 -0.61
CA ALA A 219 9.36 -9.05 -0.89
C ALA A 219 9.60 -9.26 -2.40
N HIS A 220 8.69 -9.93 -3.11
CA HIS A 220 8.78 -10.10 -4.56
C HIS A 220 8.74 -8.73 -5.28
N GLU A 221 7.76 -7.89 -4.95
CA GLU A 221 7.66 -6.55 -5.54
C GLU A 221 8.84 -5.65 -5.15
N LEU A 222 9.29 -5.72 -3.89
CA LEU A 222 10.48 -5.02 -3.44
C LEU A 222 11.72 -5.47 -4.25
N ALA A 223 11.88 -6.76 -4.51
CA ALA A 223 12.99 -7.29 -5.30
C ALA A 223 13.05 -6.68 -6.70
N HIS A 224 11.92 -6.47 -7.37
CA HIS A 224 11.88 -5.77 -8.67
C HIS A 224 12.43 -4.35 -8.59
N ASN A 225 12.15 -3.62 -7.51
CA ASN A 225 12.69 -2.29 -7.28
C ASN A 225 14.19 -2.34 -6.98
N LEU A 226 14.62 -3.19 -6.03
CA LEU A 226 16.02 -3.30 -5.61
C LEU A 226 16.95 -3.73 -6.75
N LEU A 227 16.50 -4.65 -7.60
CA LEU A 227 17.27 -5.15 -8.73
C LEU A 227 17.12 -4.29 -10.00
N ALA A 228 16.33 -3.21 -9.93
CA ALA A 228 16.05 -2.28 -11.02
C ALA A 228 15.51 -2.96 -12.30
N HIS A 229 14.69 -4.02 -12.14
CA HIS A 229 14.17 -4.81 -13.25
C HIS A 229 13.42 -3.97 -14.29
N ARG A 230 12.63 -2.98 -13.85
CA ARG A 230 11.92 -2.08 -14.77
C ARG A 230 12.88 -1.28 -15.67
N ALA A 231 13.97 -0.76 -15.10
CA ALA A 231 14.97 -0.01 -15.85
C ALA A 231 15.75 -0.92 -16.81
N TRP A 232 16.09 -2.13 -16.36
CA TRP A 232 16.74 -3.15 -17.19
C TRP A 232 15.86 -3.58 -18.36
N LEU A 233 14.59 -3.91 -18.14
CA LEU A 233 13.63 -4.26 -19.20
C LEU A 233 13.39 -3.13 -20.21
N ARG A 234 13.48 -1.86 -19.78
CA ARG A 234 13.41 -0.71 -20.69
C ARG A 234 14.64 -0.62 -21.59
N LYS A 235 15.81 -1.01 -21.08
CA LYS A 235 17.09 -1.01 -21.82
C LYS A 235 17.21 -2.22 -22.76
N GLU A 236 16.96 -3.42 -22.25
CA GLU A 236 17.21 -4.69 -22.96
C GLU A 236 15.99 -5.21 -23.74
N GLY A 237 14.81 -4.61 -23.54
CA GLY A 237 13.57 -4.98 -24.20
C GLY A 237 12.70 -5.97 -23.40
N ARG A 238 11.38 -5.86 -23.57
CA ARG A 238 10.35 -6.65 -22.85
C ARG A 238 10.02 -7.97 -23.57
N THR A 239 11.03 -8.78 -23.85
CA THR A 239 10.81 -10.13 -24.41
C THR A 239 10.29 -11.09 -23.34
N VAL A 240 9.63 -12.18 -23.74
CA VAL A 240 9.17 -13.23 -22.81
C VAL A 240 10.32 -13.78 -21.97
N GLY A 241 11.49 -14.01 -22.58
CA GLY A 241 12.68 -14.50 -21.88
C GLY A 241 13.20 -13.51 -20.83
N ASN A 242 13.27 -12.23 -21.18
CA ASN A 242 13.72 -11.17 -20.27
C ASN A 242 12.76 -11.00 -19.09
N ILE A 243 11.44 -11.04 -19.34
CA ILE A 243 10.44 -10.98 -18.26
C ILE A 243 10.61 -12.18 -17.33
N ARG A 244 10.65 -13.41 -17.85
CA ARG A 244 10.86 -14.62 -17.02
C ARG A 244 12.12 -14.52 -16.18
N GLN A 245 13.21 -14.01 -16.76
CA GLN A 245 14.45 -13.82 -16.04
C GLN A 245 14.28 -12.89 -14.84
N THR A 246 13.62 -11.74 -15.02
CA THR A 246 13.37 -10.80 -13.92
C THR A 246 12.42 -11.36 -12.86
N GLU A 247 11.40 -12.15 -13.25
CA GLU A 247 10.51 -12.81 -12.28
C GLU A 247 11.26 -13.85 -11.44
N ARG A 248 12.10 -14.70 -12.07
CA ARG A 248 12.92 -15.70 -11.36
C ARG A 248 13.90 -15.04 -10.40
N GLU A 249 14.50 -13.91 -10.78
CA GLU A 249 15.35 -13.15 -9.88
C GLU A 249 14.59 -12.59 -8.69
N ALA A 250 13.40 -12.02 -8.92
CA ALA A 250 12.56 -11.51 -7.86
C ALA A 250 12.15 -12.62 -6.88
N ASP A 251 11.74 -13.78 -7.40
CA ASP A 251 11.37 -14.95 -6.60
C ASP A 251 12.52 -15.43 -5.72
N ARG A 252 13.69 -15.65 -6.33
CA ARG A 252 14.86 -16.14 -5.60
C ARG A 252 15.37 -15.14 -4.58
N LEU A 253 15.12 -13.84 -4.75
CA LEU A 253 15.51 -12.82 -3.78
C LEU A 253 14.54 -12.72 -2.58
N MET A 254 13.25 -13.11 -2.73
CA MET A 254 12.25 -13.08 -1.64
C MET A 254 12.76 -13.65 -0.30
N PRO A 255 13.30 -14.88 -0.21
CA PRO A 255 13.69 -15.47 1.07
C PRO A 255 14.84 -14.69 1.76
N TRP A 256 15.71 -14.03 0.99
CA TRP A 256 16.77 -13.18 1.55
C TRP A 256 16.20 -11.93 2.22
N LEU A 257 15.26 -11.27 1.53
CA LEU A 257 14.62 -10.06 2.05
C LEU A 257 13.81 -10.36 3.32
N LEU A 258 13.10 -11.50 3.33
CA LEU A 258 12.36 -11.99 4.49
C LEU A 258 13.28 -12.27 5.69
N ALA A 259 14.42 -12.93 5.46
CA ALA A 259 15.39 -13.24 6.50
C ALA A 259 15.84 -11.98 7.25
N ASN A 260 16.18 -10.93 6.49
CA ASN A 260 16.65 -9.65 7.03
C ASN A 260 15.54 -8.84 7.72
N ALA A 261 14.28 -9.06 7.34
CA ALA A 261 13.10 -8.44 7.94
C ALA A 261 12.57 -9.19 9.19
N GLY A 262 13.27 -10.24 9.62
CA GLY A 262 12.90 -11.06 10.77
C GLY A 262 11.72 -12.02 10.51
N TYR A 263 11.41 -12.31 9.25
CA TYR A 263 10.46 -13.35 8.88
C TYR A 263 11.17 -14.68 8.63
N ASP A 264 10.41 -15.77 8.69
CA ASP A 264 10.87 -17.07 8.21
C ASP A 264 11.09 -17.03 6.67
N PRO A 265 12.32 -17.25 6.17
CA PRO A 265 12.60 -17.25 4.74
C PRO A 265 11.76 -18.26 3.94
N ALA A 266 11.36 -19.38 4.58
CA ALA A 266 10.53 -20.39 3.94
C ALA A 266 9.09 -19.92 3.67
N ALA A 267 8.67 -18.78 4.24
CA ALA A 267 7.37 -18.16 3.93
C ALA A 267 7.22 -17.85 2.42
N ALA A 268 8.32 -17.56 1.72
CA ALA A 268 8.29 -17.36 0.27
C ALA A 268 7.83 -18.63 -0.49
N ALA A 269 8.30 -19.81 -0.10
CA ALA A 269 7.86 -21.06 -0.72
C ALA A 269 6.42 -21.42 -0.31
N ARG A 270 6.03 -21.13 0.94
CA ARG A 270 4.65 -21.31 1.41
C ARG A 270 3.67 -20.41 0.66
N PHE A 271 4.04 -19.15 0.40
CA PHE A 271 3.26 -18.23 -0.40
C PHE A 271 2.92 -18.83 -1.76
N PHE A 272 3.91 -19.32 -2.51
CA PHE A 272 3.65 -19.95 -3.81
C PHE A 272 2.75 -21.18 -3.72
N ARG A 273 2.94 -22.03 -2.70
CA ARG A 273 2.12 -23.24 -2.50
C ARG A 273 0.67 -22.93 -2.12
N GLN A 274 0.41 -21.86 -1.39
CA GLN A 274 -0.93 -21.49 -0.92
C GLN A 274 -1.68 -20.61 -1.93
N TRP A 275 -1.00 -19.60 -2.47
CA TRP A 275 -1.59 -18.61 -3.38
C TRP A 275 -1.62 -19.12 -4.83
N GLY A 276 -0.55 -19.77 -5.26
CA GLY A 276 -0.30 -20.19 -6.65
C GLY A 276 -1.37 -21.11 -7.26
N PRO A 277 -1.83 -22.19 -6.59
CA PRO A 277 -2.82 -23.11 -7.17
C PRO A 277 -4.16 -22.45 -7.53
N ARG A 278 -4.56 -21.38 -6.81
CA ARG A 278 -5.83 -20.68 -7.00
C ARG A 278 -5.71 -19.44 -7.90
N HIS A 279 -4.53 -18.83 -7.98
CA HIS A 279 -4.32 -17.55 -8.65
C HIS A 279 -3.33 -17.59 -9.83
N GLY A 280 -2.74 -18.76 -10.10
CA GLY A 280 -2.10 -19.05 -11.39
C GLY A 280 -3.08 -19.09 -12.57
N GLY A 281 -4.39 -18.96 -12.31
CA GLY A 281 -5.46 -19.35 -13.22
C GLY A 281 -5.86 -18.40 -14.37
N TRP A 282 -5.21 -17.26 -14.62
CA TRP A 282 -5.61 -16.43 -15.77
C TRP A 282 -4.48 -15.97 -16.71
N ILE A 283 -3.22 -16.18 -16.33
CA ILE A 283 -2.03 -15.90 -17.17
C ILE A 283 -1.10 -17.14 -17.30
N PHE A 284 -1.27 -18.18 -16.46
CA PHE A 284 -0.27 -19.26 -16.33
C PHE A 284 -0.67 -20.61 -16.94
N ARG A 285 -1.40 -20.62 -18.07
CA ARG A 285 -1.51 -21.79 -18.96
C ARG A 285 -0.82 -21.61 -20.32
N ALA A 286 -0.19 -20.47 -20.57
CA ALA A 286 0.77 -20.39 -21.66
C ALA A 286 2.03 -21.17 -21.23
N ARG A 287 2.74 -21.83 -22.16
CA ARG A 287 4.14 -22.31 -22.01
C ARG A 287 5.15 -21.16 -21.78
N THR A 288 4.59 -20.04 -21.34
CA THR A 288 4.90 -18.63 -21.09
C THR A 288 5.72 -18.23 -19.87
N HIS A 289 5.54 -18.99 -18.78
CA HIS A 289 5.92 -18.62 -17.42
C HIS A 289 6.13 -19.89 -16.59
N ASP A 290 6.95 -19.80 -15.53
CA ASP A 290 7.21 -20.92 -14.62
C ASP A 290 5.98 -21.20 -13.75
N GLY A 291 5.75 -22.48 -13.46
CA GLY A 291 4.68 -22.95 -12.58
C GLY A 291 4.88 -22.50 -11.12
N TRP A 292 3.81 -22.51 -10.31
CA TRP A 292 3.93 -22.16 -8.89
C TRP A 292 4.83 -23.14 -8.11
N ASP A 293 4.88 -24.39 -8.56
CA ASP A 293 5.74 -25.46 -8.07
C ASP A 293 7.21 -25.19 -8.40
N GLU A 294 7.52 -24.90 -9.65
CA GLU A 294 8.88 -24.50 -10.09
C GLU A 294 9.37 -23.26 -9.35
N ARG A 295 8.51 -22.24 -9.19
CA ARG A 295 8.83 -21.02 -8.42
C ARG A 295 9.13 -21.34 -6.95
N ALA A 296 8.35 -22.22 -6.33
CA ALA A 296 8.59 -22.67 -4.97
C ALA A 296 9.92 -23.44 -4.84
N GLU A 297 10.31 -24.22 -5.85
CA GLU A 297 11.62 -24.89 -5.89
C GLU A 297 12.77 -23.90 -6.00
N PHE A 298 12.66 -22.89 -6.87
CA PHE A 298 13.68 -21.84 -7.00
C PHE A 298 13.91 -21.08 -5.70
N VAL A 299 12.83 -20.73 -4.99
CA VAL A 299 12.91 -20.14 -3.64
C VAL A 299 13.59 -21.10 -2.66
N THR A 300 13.15 -22.36 -2.63
CA THR A 300 13.65 -23.37 -1.68
C THR A 300 15.16 -23.59 -1.85
N ALA A 301 15.67 -23.52 -3.08
CA ALA A 301 17.09 -23.67 -3.39
C ALA A 301 17.98 -22.54 -2.81
N GLU A 302 17.42 -21.39 -2.45
CA GLU A 302 18.17 -20.29 -1.83
C GLU A 302 18.27 -20.43 -0.30
N LEU A 303 17.37 -21.20 0.33
CA LEU A 303 17.30 -21.33 1.80
C LEU A 303 18.61 -21.84 2.45
N PRO A 304 19.31 -22.86 1.91
CA PRO A 304 20.56 -23.32 2.52
C PRO A 304 21.66 -22.25 2.53
N LYS A 305 21.71 -21.38 1.51
CA LYS A 305 22.71 -20.30 1.42
C LYS A 305 22.45 -19.24 2.49
N ILE A 306 21.19 -18.88 2.68
CA ILE A 306 20.76 -17.95 3.73
C ILE A 306 21.07 -18.53 5.10
N ALA A 307 20.75 -19.81 5.33
CA ALA A 307 21.02 -20.49 6.60
C ALA A 307 22.53 -20.51 6.92
N ALA A 308 23.37 -20.86 5.94
CA ALA A 308 24.82 -20.86 6.11
C ALA A 308 25.37 -19.47 6.47
N MET A 309 24.90 -18.42 5.79
CA MET A 309 25.34 -17.04 6.04
C MET A 309 24.91 -16.55 7.44
N ARG A 310 23.68 -16.87 7.87
CA ARG A 310 23.19 -16.54 9.20
C ARG A 310 23.91 -17.30 10.31
N ALA A 311 24.25 -18.57 10.08
CA ALA A 311 25.01 -19.39 11.03
C ALA A 311 26.43 -18.84 11.26
N ALA A 312 27.02 -18.18 10.26
CA ALA A 312 28.31 -17.50 10.38
C ALA A 312 28.23 -16.16 11.16
N GLY A 313 27.10 -15.85 11.79
CA GLY A 313 26.89 -14.62 12.57
C GLY A 313 26.56 -13.39 11.72
N GLY A 314 26.38 -13.56 10.41
CA GLY A 314 26.05 -12.49 9.47
C GLY A 314 24.55 -12.29 9.27
N MET A 315 24.19 -11.11 8.76
CA MET A 315 22.89 -10.89 8.10
C MET A 315 22.87 -11.60 6.74
N ALA A 316 21.69 -11.78 6.13
CA ALA A 316 21.57 -12.37 4.80
C ALA A 316 21.97 -11.33 3.72
N ASP A 317 23.28 -11.11 3.55
CA ASP A 317 23.86 -10.19 2.57
C ASP A 317 23.64 -10.72 1.14
N TRP A 318 22.52 -10.31 0.56
CA TRP A 318 22.18 -10.66 -0.81
C TRP A 318 23.06 -9.93 -1.85
N ARG A 319 23.93 -8.99 -1.50
CA ARG A 319 24.86 -8.42 -2.49
C ARG A 319 25.97 -9.41 -2.85
N THR A 320 26.34 -10.26 -1.88
CA THR A 320 27.44 -11.22 -2.02
C THR A 320 26.93 -12.66 -2.14
N GLY A 321 25.82 -12.99 -1.47
CA GLY A 321 25.25 -14.34 -1.44
C GLY A 321 24.27 -14.66 -2.58
N PHE A 322 23.69 -13.65 -3.22
CA PHE A 322 22.69 -13.84 -4.28
C PHE A 322 23.29 -13.62 -5.67
N ALA A 323 23.25 -14.67 -6.50
CA ALA A 323 23.74 -14.63 -7.87
C ALA A 323 22.67 -14.11 -8.83
N ARG A 324 22.91 -12.92 -9.37
CA ARG A 324 22.11 -12.32 -10.44
C ARG A 324 22.32 -13.06 -11.77
N THR A 325 21.23 -13.23 -12.50
CA THR A 325 21.19 -13.75 -13.86
C THR A 325 20.96 -12.62 -14.89
N ALA A 326 20.18 -11.59 -14.57
CA ALA A 326 20.00 -10.40 -15.41
C ALA A 326 21.18 -9.45 -15.17
N THR A 327 22.28 -9.66 -15.87
CA THR A 327 23.46 -8.80 -15.78
C THR A 327 23.40 -7.69 -16.82
N LYS A 328 24.13 -6.59 -16.56
CA LYS A 328 24.53 -5.66 -17.62
C LYS A 328 25.47 -6.43 -18.54
N ARG A 329 25.11 -6.61 -19.81
CA ARG A 329 26.14 -6.68 -20.85
C ARG A 329 26.83 -5.32 -20.95
#